data_AF-A0AAW7IBL6-F1
#
_entry.id   AF-A0AAW7IBL6-F1
#
_cell.length_a   1.000
_cell.length_b   1.000
_cell.length_c   1.000
_cell.angle_alpha   90.00
_cell.angle_beta   90.00
_cell.angle_gamma   90.00
#
_symmetry.space_group_name_H-M   'P 1'
#
loop_
_entity.id
_entity.type
_entity.pdbx_description
1 polymer ?
#
loop_
_entity_poly.entity_id
_entity_poly.type
_entity_poly.pdbx_seq_one_letter_code
_entity_poly.pdbx_strand_id
1 'polypeptide(L)'
;MELYIELFIFLAIIFLIVISNRFLPWWVKAAIAVYYSAISYLFIATKNKIDKQYENITPVPDAYWDKNSAWVDTMTGYYLWSFLIILLFIYFKWFTSVKSKEAKGWVIVSFIPSLALFLLFIFIFSFSYGYRP
;
A
#
# COMPACT_ATOMS: atom_id res chain seq x y z
N MET A 1 1.80 21.87 -4.30
CA MET A 1 1.59 20.78 -3.32
C MET A 1 0.92 19.65 -4.07
N GLU A 2 1.63 18.54 -4.25
CA GLU A 2 1.11 17.38 -4.95
C GLU A 2 -0.06 16.78 -4.16
N LEU A 3 -1.13 16.40 -4.85
CA LEU A 3 -2.32 15.82 -4.22
C LEU A 3 -2.13 14.30 -4.19
N TYR A 4 -1.87 13.75 -3.01
CA TYR A 4 -1.57 12.33 -2.78
C TYR A 4 -2.81 11.41 -2.87
N ILE A 5 -3.64 11.59 -3.91
CA ILE A 5 -4.94 10.94 -4.06
C ILE A 5 -4.77 9.42 -4.11
N GLU A 6 -3.82 8.93 -4.88
CA GLU A 6 -3.58 7.50 -5.08
C GLU A 6 -3.21 6.82 -3.75
N LEU A 7 -2.35 7.47 -2.96
CA LEU A 7 -2.04 7.02 -1.61
C LEU A 7 -3.29 6.98 -0.71
N PHE A 8 -4.12 8.04 -0.72
CA PHE A 8 -5.32 8.07 0.12
C PHE A 8 -6.36 7.03 -0.29
N ILE A 9 -6.54 6.78 -1.59
CA ILE A 9 -7.40 5.70 -2.09
C ILE A 9 -6.87 4.35 -1.60
N PHE A 10 -5.56 4.12 -1.72
CA PHE A 10 -4.94 2.88 -1.26
C PHE A 10 -5.12 2.67 0.25
N LEU A 11 -4.91 3.71 1.07
CA LEU A 11 -5.16 3.69 2.51
C LEU A 11 -6.62 3.41 2.84
N ALA A 12 -7.56 4.05 2.13
CA ALA A 12 -8.99 3.84 2.34
C ALA A 12 -9.38 2.38 2.11
N ILE A 13 -8.82 1.74 1.08
CA ILE A 13 -9.06 0.32 0.78
C ILE A 13 -8.47 -0.57 1.87
N ILE A 14 -7.23 -0.33 2.30
CA ILE A 14 -6.61 -1.08 3.41
C ILE A 14 -7.49 -0.97 4.66
N PHE A 15 -7.89 0.24 5.04
CA PHE A 15 -8.70 0.46 6.23
C PHE A 15 -10.09 -0.15 6.11
N LEU A 16 -10.73 -0.09 4.93
CA LEU A 16 -12.00 -0.76 4.70
C LEU A 16 -11.87 -2.27 4.91
N ILE A 17 -10.84 -2.90 4.34
CA ILE A 17 -10.57 -4.33 4.50
C ILE A 17 -10.32 -4.67 5.99
N VAL A 18 -9.46 -3.91 6.66
CA VAL A 18 -9.06 -4.15 8.06
C VAL A 18 -10.22 -3.94 9.03
N ILE A 19 -10.96 -2.84 8.90
CA ILE A 19 -12.08 -2.49 9.79
C ILE A 19 -13.23 -3.48 9.61
N SER A 20 -13.54 -3.85 8.37
CA SER A 20 -14.64 -4.78 8.06
C SER A 20 -14.31 -6.22 8.41
N ASN A 21 -13.03 -6.57 8.63
CA ASN A 21 -12.65 -7.94 8.92
C ASN A 21 -12.94 -8.34 10.37
N ARG A 22 -13.71 -9.42 10.56
CA ARG A 22 -14.08 -9.95 11.88
C ARG A 22 -12.97 -10.72 12.59
N PHE A 23 -11.91 -11.15 11.88
CA PHE A 23 -10.84 -11.96 12.47
C PHE A 23 -9.76 -11.14 13.16
N LEU A 24 -9.74 -9.83 12.91
CA LEU A 24 -8.80 -8.92 13.54
C LEU A 24 -9.44 -8.37 14.82
N PRO A 25 -8.83 -8.54 16.01
CA PRO A 25 -9.29 -7.85 17.20
C PRO A 25 -9.04 -6.35 17.07
N TRP A 26 -9.80 -5.53 17.81
CA TRP A 26 -9.78 -4.07 17.67
C TRP A 26 -8.39 -3.45 17.86
N TRP A 27 -7.56 -4.01 18.77
CA TRP A 27 -6.21 -3.51 19.01
C TRP A 27 -5.25 -3.77 17.84
N VAL A 28 -5.41 -4.89 17.11
CA VAL A 28 -4.67 -5.15 15.87
C VAL A 28 -5.09 -4.17 14.79
N LYS A 29 -6.40 -3.90 14.66
CA LYS A 29 -6.91 -2.88 13.72
C LYS A 29 -6.31 -1.50 14.02
N ALA A 30 -6.27 -1.12 15.29
CA ALA A 30 -5.65 0.13 15.73
C ALA A 30 -4.15 0.18 15.42
N ALA A 31 -3.40 -0.89 15.70
CA ALA A 31 -1.97 -0.97 15.39
C ALA A 31 -1.71 -0.84 13.88
N ILE A 32 -2.52 -1.50 13.05
CA ILE A 32 -2.45 -1.38 11.59
C ILE A 32 -2.74 0.06 11.15
N ALA A 33 -3.80 0.69 11.68
CA ALA A 33 -4.13 2.07 11.37
C ALA A 33 -2.98 3.03 11.70
N VAL A 34 -2.43 2.92 12.92
CA VAL A 34 -1.28 3.73 13.36
C VAL A 34 -0.06 3.51 12.46
N TYR A 35 0.25 2.25 12.13
CA TYR A 35 1.36 1.92 11.24
C TYR A 35 1.22 2.61 9.89
N TYR A 36 0.08 2.42 9.20
CA TYR A 36 -0.14 3.01 7.88
C TYR A 36 -0.16 4.54 7.93
N SER A 37 -0.78 5.14 8.94
CA SER A 37 -0.74 6.59 9.13
C SER A 37 0.68 7.11 9.32
N ALA A 38 1.51 6.43 10.11
CA ALA A 38 2.89 6.83 10.36
C ALA A 38 3.76 6.75 9.10
N ILE A 39 3.71 5.64 8.36
CA ILE A 39 4.50 5.51 7.12
C ILE A 39 3.99 6.45 6.03
N SER A 40 2.70 6.76 5.98
CA SER A 40 2.16 7.77 5.05
C SER A 40 2.58 9.18 5.38
N TYR A 41 2.60 9.53 6.66
CA TYR A 41 3.19 10.80 7.09
C TYR A 41 4.67 10.90 6.67
N LEU A 42 5.47 9.84 6.92
CA LEU A 42 6.89 9.81 6.54
C LEU A 42 7.09 9.92 5.02
N PHE A 43 6.28 9.22 4.24
CA PHE A 43 6.31 9.28 2.78
C PHE A 43 6.09 10.72 2.29
N ILE A 44 4.97 11.34 2.69
CA ILE A 44 4.57 12.68 2.28
C ILE A 44 5.61 13.72 2.71
N ALA A 45 6.05 13.66 3.97
CA ALA A 45 7.02 14.61 4.50
C ALA A 45 8.36 14.55 3.75
N THR A 46 8.83 13.34 3.46
CA THR A 46 10.11 13.13 2.76
C THR A 46 10.01 13.48 1.28
N LYS A 47 8.91 13.10 0.62
CA LYS A 47 8.65 13.45 -0.78
C LYS A 47 8.59 14.97 -0.97
N ASN A 48 7.80 15.66 -0.16
CA ASN A 48 7.74 17.13 -0.18
C ASN A 48 9.11 17.79 0.08
N LYS A 49 9.94 17.19 0.94
CA LYS A 49 11.31 17.68 1.20
C LYS A 49 12.21 17.48 -0.01
N ILE A 50 12.11 16.35 -0.71
CA ILE A 50 12.85 16.07 -1.95
C ILE A 50 12.40 17.07 -3.02
N ASP A 51 11.10 17.22 -3.25
CA ASP A 51 10.55 18.12 -4.27
C ASP A 51 11.00 19.57 -4.04
N LYS A 52 10.89 20.05 -2.80
CA LYS A 52 11.33 21.41 -2.42
C LYS A 52 12.83 21.64 -2.63
N GLN A 53 13.66 20.59 -2.49
CA GLN A 53 15.10 20.69 -2.71
C GLN A 53 15.43 21.01 -4.19
N TYR A 54 14.56 20.61 -5.12
CA TYR A 54 14.80 20.70 -6.57
C TYR A 54 13.76 21.56 -7.33
N GLU A 55 12.85 22.23 -6.63
CA GLU A 55 11.67 22.94 -7.17
C GLU A 55 11.98 23.96 -8.28
N ASN A 56 13.16 24.58 -8.26
CA ASN A 56 13.56 25.63 -9.20
C ASN A 56 14.76 25.24 -10.08
N ILE A 57 15.08 23.95 -10.18
CA ILE A 57 16.21 23.45 -10.97
C ILE A 57 15.66 22.83 -12.26
N THR A 58 15.88 23.50 -13.38
CA THR A 58 15.50 23.03 -14.71
C THR A 58 16.72 22.88 -15.63
N PRO A 59 16.87 21.74 -16.34
CA PRO A 59 16.04 20.53 -16.27
C PRO A 59 16.17 19.82 -14.90
N VAL A 60 15.16 19.01 -14.56
CA VAL A 60 15.18 18.22 -13.32
C VAL A 60 16.40 17.28 -13.36
N PRO A 61 17.33 17.39 -12.39
CA PRO A 61 18.59 16.65 -12.46
C PRO A 61 18.40 15.17 -12.12
N ASP A 62 19.29 14.33 -12.64
CA ASP A 62 19.32 12.89 -12.36
C ASP A 62 19.36 12.58 -10.86
N ALA A 63 20.06 13.41 -10.08
CA ALA A 63 20.12 13.30 -8.62
C ALA A 63 18.75 13.41 -7.92
N TYR A 64 17.78 14.13 -8.51
CA TYR A 64 16.40 14.12 -8.03
C TYR A 64 15.77 12.75 -8.27
N TRP A 65 15.87 12.24 -9.49
CA TRP A 65 15.24 10.99 -9.88
C TRP A 65 15.79 9.80 -9.09
N ASP A 66 17.12 9.70 -8.96
CA ASP A 66 17.74 8.61 -8.20
C ASP A 66 17.28 8.61 -6.73
N LYS A 67 17.16 9.80 -6.13
CA LYS A 67 16.70 9.95 -4.75
C LYS A 67 15.21 9.70 -4.60
N ASN A 68 14.40 10.22 -5.52
CA ASN A 68 12.95 10.11 -5.50
C ASN A 68 12.50 8.66 -5.76
N SER A 69 12.98 8.05 -6.85
CA SER A 69 12.63 6.67 -7.21
C SER A 69 13.08 5.69 -6.13
N ALA A 70 14.29 5.82 -5.57
CA ALA A 70 14.73 4.96 -4.47
C ALA A 70 13.87 5.11 -3.21
N TRP A 71 13.44 6.33 -2.89
CA TRP A 71 12.54 6.57 -1.76
C TRP A 71 11.16 5.97 -2.01
N VAL A 72 10.59 6.18 -3.20
CA VAL A 72 9.29 5.62 -3.58
C VAL A 72 9.33 4.10 -3.56
N ASP A 73 10.35 3.47 -4.13
CA ASP A 73 10.51 2.00 -4.12
C ASP A 73 10.60 1.44 -2.70
N THR A 74 11.33 2.12 -1.82
CA THR A 74 11.43 1.75 -0.41
C THR A 74 10.05 1.81 0.26
N MET A 75 9.31 2.90 0.05
CA MET A 75 7.98 3.08 0.64
C MET A 75 6.95 2.13 0.04
N THR A 76 7.00 1.86 -1.27
CA THR A 76 6.23 0.81 -1.93
C THR A 76 6.46 -0.52 -1.23
N GLY A 77 7.71 -0.89 -0.93
CA GLY A 77 8.05 -2.08 -0.16
C GLY A 77 7.38 -2.11 1.22
N TYR A 78 7.45 -1.02 1.98
CA TYR A 78 6.82 -0.94 3.30
C TYR A 78 5.30 -1.07 3.26
N TYR A 79 4.63 -0.49 2.26
CA TYR A 79 3.19 -0.65 2.06
C TYR A 79 2.82 -2.07 1.62
N LEU A 80 3.58 -2.60 0.66
CA LEU A 80 3.34 -3.87 -0.02
C LEU A 80 3.47 -5.04 0.96
N TRP A 81 4.62 -5.17 1.61
CA TRP A 81 4.91 -6.33 2.44
C TRP A 81 3.97 -6.41 3.65
N SER A 82 3.68 -5.28 4.30
CA SER A 82 2.73 -5.24 5.40
C SER A 82 1.31 -5.60 4.95
N PHE A 83 0.87 -5.10 3.79
CA PHE A 83 -0.49 -5.37 3.31
C PHE A 83 -0.64 -6.82 2.85
N LEU A 84 0.39 -7.38 2.20
CA LEU A 84 0.42 -8.78 1.81
C LEU A 84 0.29 -9.71 3.02
N ILE A 85 1.01 -9.43 4.12
CA ILE A 85 0.90 -10.21 5.36
C ILE A 85 -0.53 -10.16 5.92
N ILE A 86 -1.16 -8.98 5.93
CA ILE A 86 -2.55 -8.81 6.39
C ILE A 86 -3.51 -9.63 5.51
N LEU A 87 -3.37 -9.54 4.18
CA LEU A 87 -4.21 -10.30 3.24
C LEU A 87 -4.04 -11.80 3.43
N LEU A 88 -2.80 -12.29 3.50
CA LEU A 88 -2.52 -13.72 3.70
C LEU A 88 -3.13 -14.22 5.01
N PHE A 89 -3.03 -13.45 6.10
CA PHE A 89 -3.66 -13.79 7.36
C PHE A 89 -5.19 -13.88 7.23
N ILE A 90 -5.82 -12.89 6.60
CA ILE A 90 -7.27 -12.87 6.39
C ILE A 90 -7.72 -14.08 5.58
N TYR A 91 -7.04 -14.35 4.46
CA TYR A 91 -7.36 -15.48 3.58
C TYR A 91 -7.16 -16.82 4.27
N PHE A 92 -6.08 -16.99 5.04
CA PHE A 92 -5.84 -18.17 5.85
C PHE A 92 -6.96 -18.39 6.88
N LYS A 93 -7.39 -17.34 7.57
CA LYS A 93 -8.51 -17.42 8.52
C LYS A 93 -9.84 -17.72 7.83
N TRP A 94 -10.11 -17.18 6.64
CA TRP A 94 -11.32 -17.52 5.88
C TRP A 94 -11.31 -18.99 5.46
N PHE A 95 -10.21 -19.46 4.88
CA PHE A 95 -10.05 -20.83 4.42
C PHE A 95 -10.23 -21.86 5.54
N THR A 96 -9.67 -21.57 6.72
CA THR A 96 -9.79 -22.45 7.90
C THR A 96 -11.16 -22.38 8.57
N SER A 97 -11.91 -21.28 8.40
CA SER A 97 -13.24 -21.11 8.99
C SER A 97 -14.37 -21.82 8.23
N VAL A 98 -14.19 -22.13 6.94
CA VAL A 98 -15.21 -22.76 6.11
C VAL A 98 -15.06 -24.29 6.12
N LYS A 99 -16.19 -25.00 6.31
CA LYS A 99 -16.19 -26.47 6.40
C LYS A 99 -16.29 -27.17 5.05
N SER A 100 -17.05 -26.61 4.10
CA SER A 100 -17.29 -27.25 2.80
C SER A 100 -16.09 -27.08 1.86
N LYS A 101 -15.80 -28.13 1.09
CA LYS A 101 -14.72 -28.12 0.08
C LYS A 101 -14.99 -27.08 -1.02
N GLU A 102 -16.25 -26.91 -1.41
CA GLU A 102 -16.66 -25.90 -2.39
C GLU A 102 -16.40 -24.47 -1.90
N ALA A 103 -16.77 -24.14 -0.66
CA ALA A 103 -16.50 -22.81 -0.11
C ALA A 103 -15.00 -22.53 0.01
N LYS A 104 -14.18 -23.55 0.31
CA LYS A 104 -12.72 -23.43 0.27
C LYS A 104 -12.21 -23.08 -1.12
N GLY A 105 -12.78 -23.71 -2.15
CA GLY A 105 -12.52 -23.37 -3.55
C GLY A 105 -12.83 -21.90 -3.85
N TRP A 106 -14.00 -21.41 -3.44
CA TRP A 106 -14.38 -20.00 -3.62
C TRP A 106 -13.44 -19.02 -2.93
N VAL A 107 -12.95 -19.33 -1.73
CA VAL A 107 -11.95 -18.50 -1.02
C VAL A 107 -10.64 -18.44 -1.81
N ILE A 108 -10.17 -19.55 -2.37
CA ILE A 108 -8.95 -19.54 -3.20
C ILE A 108 -9.16 -18.74 -4.48
N VAL A 109 -10.30 -18.92 -5.14
CA VAL A 109 -10.62 -18.19 -6.38
C VAL A 109 -10.71 -16.68 -6.13
N SER A 110 -11.28 -16.23 -5.01
CA SER A 110 -11.38 -14.80 -4.68
C SER A 110 -10.02 -14.15 -4.37
N PHE A 111 -8.99 -14.95 -4.04
CA PHE A 111 -7.64 -14.45 -3.84
C PHE A 111 -7.05 -13.88 -5.13
N ILE A 112 -7.38 -14.46 -6.29
CA ILE A 112 -6.87 -14.04 -7.61
C ILE A 112 -7.20 -12.56 -7.91
N PRO A 113 -8.48 -12.12 -7.92
CA PRO A 113 -8.79 -10.72 -8.16
C PRO A 113 -8.24 -9.79 -7.07
N SER A 114 -8.14 -10.27 -5.83
CA SER A 114 -7.51 -9.49 -4.74
C SER A 114 -6.03 -9.24 -5.00
N LEU A 115 -5.31 -10.26 -5.47
CA LEU A 115 -3.90 -10.17 -5.84
C LEU A 115 -3.70 -9.28 -7.07
N ALA A 116 -4.59 -9.36 -8.07
CA ALA A 116 -4.54 -8.50 -9.24
C ALA A 116 -4.72 -7.01 -8.87
N LEU A 117 -5.71 -6.70 -8.03
CA LEU A 117 -5.92 -5.34 -7.51
C LEU A 117 -4.71 -4.87 -6.70
N PHE A 118 -4.14 -5.74 -5.87
CA PHE A 118 -2.93 -5.44 -5.11
C PHE A 118 -1.75 -5.06 -6.01
N LEU A 119 -1.47 -5.85 -7.05
CA LEU A 119 -0.43 -5.56 -8.05
C LEU A 119 -0.69 -4.26 -8.82
N LEU A 120 -1.95 -4.00 -9.16
CA LEU A 120 -2.35 -2.76 -9.82
C LEU A 120 -2.07 -1.53 -8.95
N PHE A 121 -2.37 -1.60 -7.64
CA PHE A 121 -2.05 -0.49 -6.72
C PHE A 121 -0.56 -0.25 -6.60
N ILE A 122 0.24 -1.30 -6.54
CA ILE A 122 1.71 -1.19 -6.50
C ILE A 122 2.21 -0.48 -7.76
N PHE A 123 1.73 -0.93 -8.92
CA PHE A 123 2.10 -0.32 -10.19
C PHE A 123 1.73 1.16 -10.23
N ILE A 124 0.48 1.50 -9.90
CA ILE A 124 0.00 2.89 -9.91
C ILE A 124 0.80 3.75 -8.94
N PHE A 125 1.05 3.28 -7.71
CA PHE A 125 1.78 4.05 -6.71
C PHE A 125 3.23 4.33 -7.13
N SER A 126 3.96 3.30 -7.56
CA SER A 126 5.34 3.46 -8.04
C SER A 126 5.40 4.30 -9.33
N PHE A 127 4.44 4.14 -10.24
CA PHE A 127 4.37 4.92 -11.47
C PHE A 127 4.06 6.41 -11.18
N SER A 128 3.05 6.70 -10.36
CA SER A 128 2.65 8.07 -10.07
C SER A 128 3.73 8.87 -9.35
N TYR A 129 4.42 8.25 -8.39
CA TYR A 129 5.35 9.00 -7.53
C TYR A 129 6.83 8.79 -7.85
N GLY A 130 7.20 7.66 -8.46
CA GLY A 130 8.59 7.23 -8.65
C GLY A 130 9.07 7.15 -10.09
N TYR A 131 8.19 7.36 -11.07
CA TYR A 131 8.55 7.25 -12.50
C TYR A 131 9.50 8.36 -12.94
N ARG A 132 10.63 7.97 -13.55
CA ARG A 132 11.58 8.86 -14.22
C ARG A 132 11.21 8.92 -15.72
N PRO A 133 10.77 10.08 -16.24
CA PRO A 133 10.41 10.26 -17.65
C PRO A 133 11.60 10.29 -18.60
#